data_AF-A0A6I3LP44-F1
#
_entry.id   AF-A0A6I3LP44-F1
#
_cell.length_a   1.000
_cell.length_b   1.000
_cell.length_c   1.000
_cell.angle_alpha   90.00
_cell.angle_beta   90.00
_cell.angle_gamma   90.00
#
_symmetry.space_group_name_H-M   'P 1'
#
loop_
_entity.id
_entity.type
_entity.pdbx_description
1 polymer ?
#
loop_
_entity_poly.entity_id
_entity_poly.type
_entity_poly.pdbx_seq_one_letter_code
_entity_poly.pdbx_strand_id
1 'polypeptide(L)'
;EHAYAILAESLLNQNKLPQAVETLNAIRTKRGLLPLSTNIAKEELEQEFLQEMYREFFTENGHRFYTLKRLNQLSQIKEVKPNWKEYNSLFPIPEKQLLINTNLNPQNNGY
;
A
#
# COMPACT_ATOMS: atom_id res chain seq x y z
N GLU A 1 -13.56 -0.05 -8.71
CA GLU A 1 -12.50 0.61 -7.91
C GLU A 1 -11.50 -0.39 -7.36
N HIS A 2 -11.82 -1.26 -6.39
CA HIS A 2 -10.85 -2.24 -5.84
C HIS A 2 -10.14 -3.10 -6.91
N ALA A 3 -10.88 -3.68 -7.86
CA ALA A 3 -10.29 -4.48 -8.93
C ALA A 3 -9.35 -3.66 -9.84
N TYR A 4 -9.71 -2.40 -10.13
CA TYR A 4 -8.86 -1.48 -10.90
C TYR A 4 -7.60 -1.11 -10.12
N ALA A 5 -7.71 -0.85 -8.81
CA ALA A 5 -6.58 -0.57 -7.95
C ALA A 5 -5.57 -1.73 -7.91
N ILE A 6 -6.05 -2.96 -7.73
CA ILE A 6 -5.21 -4.17 -7.72
C ILE A 6 -4.53 -4.36 -9.09
N LEU A 7 -5.28 -4.16 -10.18
CA LEU A 7 -4.72 -4.26 -11.53
C LEU A 7 -3.65 -3.19 -11.79
N ALA A 8 -3.91 -1.93 -11.42
CA ALA A 8 -2.96 -0.83 -11.58
C ALA A 8 -1.67 -1.09 -10.77
N GLU A 9 -1.78 -1.53 -9.51
CA GLU A 9 -0.64 -1.92 -8.68
C GLU A 9 0.17 -3.06 -9.31
N SER A 10 -0.51 -4.09 -9.82
CA SER A 10 0.13 -5.23 -10.48
C SER A 10 0.88 -4.81 -11.75
N LEU A 11 0.29 -3.93 -12.57
CA LEU A 11 0.91 -3.42 -13.79
C LEU A 11 2.11 -2.52 -13.49
N LEU A 12 2.01 -1.67 -12.47
CA LEU A 12 3.11 -0.83 -11.97
C LEU A 12 4.31 -1.71 -11.55
N ASN A 13 4.06 -2.76 -10.77
CA ASN A 13 5.09 -3.70 -10.32
C ASN A 13 5.74 -4.50 -11.47
N GLN A 14 5.01 -4.70 -12.57
CA GLN A 14 5.52 -5.32 -13.80
C GLN A 14 6.23 -4.33 -14.74
N ASN A 15 6.40 -3.06 -14.35
CA ASN A 15 6.91 -1.98 -15.20
C ASN A 15 6.09 -1.75 -16.48
N LYS A 16 4.80 -2.12 -16.49
CA LYS A 16 3.86 -1.88 -17.59
C LYS A 16 3.19 -0.52 -17.41
N LEU A 17 4.00 0.55 -17.46
CA LEU A 17 3.59 1.89 -17.03
C LEU A 17 2.40 2.46 -17.82
N PRO A 18 2.36 2.39 -19.17
CA PRO A 18 1.22 2.94 -19.92
C PRO A 18 -0.11 2.28 -19.51
N GLN A 19 -0.13 0.96 -19.35
CA GLN A 19 -1.32 0.23 -18.95
C GLN A 19 -1.70 0.53 -17.48
N ALA A 20 -0.72 0.69 -16.61
CA ALA A 20 -0.95 1.07 -15.21
C ALA A 20 -1.59 2.47 -15.12
N VAL A 21 -1.10 3.43 -15.90
CA VAL A 21 -1.66 4.78 -16.02
C VAL A 21 -3.09 4.75 -16.53
N GLU A 22 -3.36 4.04 -17.62
CA GLU A 22 -4.71 3.91 -18.16
C GLU A 22 -5.68 3.32 -17.14
N THR A 23 -5.24 2.30 -16.41
CA THR A 23 -6.03 1.67 -15.35
C THR A 23 -6.30 2.64 -14.20
N LEU A 24 -5.31 3.42 -13.78
CA LEU A 24 -5.46 4.43 -12.73
C LEU A 24 -6.35 5.59 -13.18
N ASN A 25 -6.25 6.00 -14.45
CA ASN A 25 -7.08 7.03 -15.05
C ASN A 25 -8.56 6.65 -15.10
N ALA A 26 -8.89 5.36 -15.20
CA ALA A 26 -10.28 4.90 -15.10
C ALA A 26 -10.91 5.25 -13.73
N ILE A 27 -10.12 5.22 -12.65
CA ILE A 27 -10.56 5.65 -11.31
C ILE A 27 -10.65 7.18 -11.27
N ARG A 28 -9.57 7.87 -11.66
CA ARG A 28 -9.44 9.34 -11.60
C ARG A 28 -10.54 10.07 -12.37
N THR A 29 -10.76 9.70 -13.62
CA THR A 29 -11.72 10.38 -14.51
C THR A 29 -13.16 10.20 -14.03
N LYS A 30 -13.49 9.06 -13.41
CA LYS A 30 -14.79 8.82 -12.76
C LYS A 30 -15.03 9.76 -11.57
N ARG A 31 -13.97 10.33 -11.00
CA ARG A 31 -14.02 11.34 -9.92
C ARG A 31 -13.85 12.77 -10.44
N GLY A 32 -13.86 12.97 -11.76
CA GLY A 32 -13.70 14.29 -12.38
C GLY A 32 -12.27 14.83 -12.35
N LEU A 33 -11.28 14.00 -12.01
CA LEU A 33 -9.88 14.38 -12.04
C LEU A 33 -9.32 14.27 -13.46
N LEU A 34 -8.34 15.13 -13.77
CA LEU A 34 -7.63 15.06 -15.05
C LEU A 34 -6.82 13.75 -15.15
N PRO A 35 -6.81 13.11 -16.34
CA PRO A 35 -6.01 11.93 -16.56
C PRO A 35 -4.51 12.27 -16.49
N LEU A 36 -3.73 11.35 -15.94
CA LEU A 36 -2.27 11.39 -15.97
C LEU A 36 -1.76 11.08 -17.38
N SER A 37 -0.59 11.62 -17.72
CA SER A 37 0.13 11.31 -18.95
C SER A 37 0.62 9.86 -18.95
N THR A 38 0.52 9.17 -20.08
CA THR A 38 1.05 7.81 -20.25
C THR A 38 2.58 7.75 -20.26
N ASN A 39 3.26 8.89 -20.42
CA ASN A 39 4.72 9.02 -20.41
C ASN A 39 5.28 9.41 -19.04
N ILE A 40 4.53 9.16 -17.97
CA ILE A 40 4.95 9.43 -16.59
C ILE A 40 6.12 8.52 -16.16
N ALA A 41 7.02 9.04 -15.33
CA ALA A 41 8.09 8.25 -14.73
C ALA A 41 7.51 7.21 -13.74
N LYS A 42 8.20 6.09 -13.53
CA LYS A 42 7.72 5.02 -12.64
C LYS A 42 7.52 5.53 -11.21
N GLU A 43 8.50 6.27 -10.69
CA GLU A 43 8.49 6.77 -9.33
C GLU A 43 7.34 7.76 -9.13
N GLU A 44 7.10 8.62 -10.12
CA GLU A 44 5.99 9.59 -10.11
C GLU A 44 4.63 8.86 -10.19
N LEU A 45 4.52 7.83 -11.01
CA LEU A 45 3.32 6.98 -11.08
C LEU A 45 3.04 6.25 -9.77
N GLU A 46 4.09 5.75 -9.09
CA GLU A 46 3.94 5.12 -7.77
C GLU A 46 3.41 6.13 -6.74
N GLN A 47 3.93 7.36 -6.73
CA GLN A 47 3.41 8.40 -5.84
C GLN A 47 1.96 8.76 -6.16
N GLU A 48 1.62 8.98 -7.43
CA GLU A 48 0.24 9.25 -7.84
C GLU A 48 -0.70 8.09 -7.47
N PHE A 49 -0.26 6.84 -7.66
CA PHE A 49 -1.01 5.66 -7.25
C PHE A 49 -1.26 5.67 -5.74
N LEU A 50 -0.24 5.88 -4.91
CA LEU A 50 -0.38 5.94 -3.45
C LEU A 50 -1.35 7.04 -2.99
N GLN A 51 -1.32 8.19 -3.65
CA GLN A 51 -2.20 9.31 -3.37
C GLN A 51 -3.64 9.01 -3.79
N GLU A 52 -3.83 8.38 -4.94
CA GLU A 52 -5.17 7.95 -5.39
C GLU A 52 -5.75 6.90 -4.44
N MET A 53 -4.97 5.89 -4.03
CA MET A 53 -5.42 4.88 -3.06
C MET A 53 -5.76 5.48 -1.70
N TYR A 54 -5.04 6.51 -1.27
CA TYR A 54 -5.32 7.21 -0.02
C TYR A 54 -6.66 7.96 -0.06
N ARG A 55 -6.98 8.60 -1.19
CA ARG A 55 -8.24 9.32 -1.39
C ARG A 55 -9.42 8.37 -1.60
N GLU A 56 -9.26 7.41 -2.51
CA GLU A 56 -10.35 6.53 -2.96
C GLU A 56 -10.83 5.58 -1.86
N PHE A 57 -9.93 5.08 -1.00
CA PHE A 57 -10.23 4.11 0.05
C PHE A 57 -10.08 4.69 1.47
N PHE A 58 -10.29 6.00 1.62
CA PHE A 58 -10.17 6.65 2.92
C PHE A 58 -11.13 6.02 3.94
N THR A 59 -10.61 5.62 5.11
CA THR A 59 -11.32 4.91 6.20
C THR A 59 -11.83 3.51 5.88
N GLU A 60 -11.57 2.97 4.70
CA GLU A 60 -12.02 1.64 4.33
C GLU A 60 -11.00 0.58 4.76
N ASN A 61 -11.40 -0.33 5.65
CA ASN A 61 -10.72 -1.60 5.97
C ASN A 61 -9.19 -1.53 6.21
N GLY A 62 -8.66 -0.38 6.64
CA GLY A 62 -7.23 -0.19 6.83
C GLY A 62 -6.40 -0.21 5.54
N HIS A 63 -7.00 0.06 4.36
CA HIS A 63 -6.33 0.01 3.05
C HIS A 63 -5.01 0.78 3.03
N ARG A 64 -4.95 1.98 3.65
CA ARG A 64 -3.73 2.79 3.71
C ARG A 64 -2.52 2.01 4.27
N PHE A 65 -2.71 1.26 5.35
CA PHE A 65 -1.62 0.48 5.94
C PHE A 65 -1.12 -0.60 5.00
N TYR A 66 -2.04 -1.38 4.42
CA TYR A 66 -1.67 -2.51 3.57
C TYR A 66 -1.09 -2.08 2.23
N THR A 67 -1.58 -1.00 1.63
CA THR A 67 -1.02 -0.46 0.37
C THR A 67 0.40 0.05 0.59
N LEU A 68 0.65 0.82 1.65
CA LEU A 68 2.01 1.25 1.99
C LEU A 68 2.93 0.05 2.27
N LYS A 69 2.41 -0.98 2.95
CA LYS A 69 3.17 -2.21 3.21
C LYS A 69 3.57 -2.95 1.94
N ARG A 70 2.64 -3.17 1.00
CA ARG A 70 2.93 -3.90 -0.25
C ARG A 70 3.92 -3.16 -1.15
N LEU A 71 3.90 -1.83 -1.13
CA LEU A 71 4.81 -0.99 -1.92
C LEU A 71 6.11 -0.62 -1.19
N ASN A 72 6.37 -1.16 0.02
CA ASN A 72 7.54 -0.82 0.84
C ASN A 72 7.63 0.67 1.22
N GLN A 73 6.49 1.34 1.37
CA GLN A 73 6.35 2.77 1.67
C GLN A 73 5.91 3.05 3.11
N LEU A 74 5.98 2.06 4.03
CA LEU A 74 5.58 2.23 5.43
C LEU A 74 6.39 3.29 6.19
N SER A 75 7.58 3.66 5.71
CA SER A 75 8.39 4.73 6.31
C SER A 75 7.64 6.06 6.38
N GLN A 76 6.73 6.33 5.41
CA GLN A 76 5.88 7.53 5.37
C GLN A 76 4.98 7.68 6.61
N ILE A 77 4.65 6.58 7.31
CA ILE A 77 3.83 6.63 8.53
C ILE A 77 4.49 7.44 9.63
N LYS A 78 5.83 7.54 9.65
CA LYS A 78 6.57 8.30 10.67
C LYS A 78 6.19 9.79 10.70
N GLU A 79 5.74 10.35 9.57
CA GLU A 79 5.30 11.76 9.48
C GLU A 79 4.11 12.06 10.39
N VAL A 80 3.19 11.10 10.55
CA VAL A 80 1.98 11.25 11.37
C VAL A 80 2.02 10.46 12.67
N LYS A 81 2.91 9.46 12.76
CA LYS A 81 3.13 8.61 13.95
C LYS A 81 4.63 8.60 14.26
N PRO A 82 5.17 9.62 14.95
CA PRO A 82 6.61 9.73 15.24
C PRO A 82 7.18 8.54 16.01
N ASN A 83 6.35 7.88 16.82
CA ASN A 83 6.74 6.69 17.60
C ASN A 83 6.76 5.38 16.79
N TRP A 84 6.43 5.42 15.49
CA TRP A 84 6.46 4.25 14.61
C TRP A 84 7.86 3.64 14.55
N LYS A 85 7.95 2.34 14.85
CA LYS A 85 9.16 1.54 14.70
C LYS A 85 9.01 0.61 13.50
N GLU A 86 10.12 0.31 12.83
CA GLU A 86 10.09 -0.51 11.60
C GLU A 86 9.54 -1.92 11.84
N TYR A 87 9.79 -2.48 13.03
CA TYR A 87 9.21 -3.76 13.42
C TYR A 87 7.68 -3.74 13.57
N ASN A 88 7.05 -2.56 13.71
CA ASN A 88 5.59 -2.45 13.72
C ASN A 88 4.94 -2.77 12.36
N SER A 89 5.75 -2.98 11.31
CA SER A 89 5.28 -3.51 10.03
C SER A 89 4.67 -4.91 10.15
N LEU A 90 5.02 -5.67 11.19
CA LEU A 90 4.45 -6.98 11.51
C LEU A 90 3.68 -6.90 12.82
N PHE A 91 2.52 -7.54 12.87
CA PHE A 91 1.80 -7.71 14.13
C PHE A 91 2.50 -8.78 14.99
N PRO A 92 2.48 -8.66 16.32
CA PRO A 92 2.98 -9.73 17.18
C PRO A 92 2.13 -10.99 17.02
N ILE A 93 2.77 -12.15 17.09
CA ILE A 93 2.08 -13.41 17.32
C ILE A 93 1.44 -13.32 18.72
N PRO A 94 0.14 -13.61 18.90
CA PRO A 94 -0.48 -13.53 20.22
C PRO A 94 0.22 -14.41 21.25
N GLU A 95 0.53 -13.87 22.42
CA GLU A 95 1.28 -14.56 23.48
C GLU A 95 0.66 -15.92 23.86
N LYS A 96 -0.67 -15.98 23.98
CA LYS A 96 -1.37 -17.24 24.26
C LYS A 96 -1.04 -18.35 23.25
N GLN A 97 -0.83 -18.00 21.98
CA GLN A 97 -0.47 -18.97 20.94
C GLN A 97 0.98 -19.44 21.10
N LEU A 98 1.90 -18.55 21.46
CA LEU A 98 3.29 -18.91 21.77
C LEU A 98 3.38 -19.85 22.98
N LEU A 99 2.55 -19.63 24.00
CA LEU A 99 2.51 -20.47 25.19
C LEU A 99 1.93 -21.87 24.92
N ILE A 100 0.91 -21.96 24.06
CA ILE A 100 0.25 -23.23 23.72
C ILE A 100 1.08 -24.03 22.69
N ASN A 101 1.81 -23.37 21.80
CA ASN A 101 2.65 -24.02 20.80
C ASN A 101 4.05 -23.39 20.77
N THR A 102 4.98 -24.02 21.46
CA THR A 102 6.37 -23.56 21.54
C THR A 102 7.12 -23.58 20.21
N ASN A 103 6.62 -24.31 19.19
CA ASN A 103 7.18 -24.28 17.83
C ASN A 103 6.92 -22.96 17.08
N LEU A 104 6.07 -22.08 17.62
CA LEU A 104 5.85 -20.73 17.08
C LEU A 104 6.93 -19.72 17.49
N ASN A 105 7.91 -20.14 18.31
CA ASN A 105 9.07 -19.32 18.63
C ASN A 105 10.08 -19.32 17.46
N PRO A 106 10.86 -18.23 17.28
CA PRO A 106 10.79 -16.99 18.06
C PRO A 106 9.63 -16.09 17.61
N GLN A 107 9.26 -15.15 18.47
CA GLN A 107 8.36 -14.05 18.14
C GLN A 107 8.91 -13.19 16.97
N ASN A 108 8.03 -12.43 16.31
CA ASN A 108 8.44 -11.39 15.37
C ASN A 108 9.40 -10.40 16.06
N ASN A 109 10.48 -10.01 15.36
CA ASN A 109 11.48 -9.08 15.87
C ASN A 109 10.83 -7.84 16.51
N GLY A 110 11.30 -7.42 17.70
CA GLY A 110 10.80 -6.24 18.41
C GLY A 110 9.56 -6.45 19.29
N TYR A 111 9.03 -7.66 19.39
CA TYR A 111 7.92 -8.06 20.27
C TYR A 111 8.31 -9.19 21.22
#